data_AF-I6TDJ8-F1
#
_entry.id   AF-I6TDJ8-F1
#
_cell.length_a   1.000
_cell.length_b   1.000
_cell.length_c   1.000
_cell.angle_alpha   90.00
_cell.angle_beta   90.00
_cell.angle_gamma   90.00
#
_symmetry.space_group_name_H-M   'P 1'
#
loop_
_entity.id
_entity.type
_entity.pdbx_description
1 polymer ?
#
loop_
_entity_poly.entity_id
_entity_poly.type
_entity_poly.pdbx_seq_one_letter_code
_entity_poly.pdbx_strand_id
1 'polypeptide(L)'
;KGVASVELRWEDSRGCFKGLLPQDQIAEFELEHPKGVEELYYTVEPLDMLQAAYPDLVAAFLKSKEKPPKKTATRKKTNSKEAPLSALGNLSDLAAATAEILTKP
;
A
#
# COMPACT_ATOMS: atom_id res chain seq x y z
N LYS A 1 11.23 19.54 3.22
CA LYS A 1 12.30 20.51 2.88
C LYS A 1 13.16 20.03 1.69
N GLY A 2 12.58 19.39 0.66
CA GLY A 2 13.34 18.85 -0.49
C GLY A 2 14.25 17.64 -0.20
N VAL A 3 14.42 17.24 1.07
CA VAL A 3 15.14 16.04 1.48
C VAL A 3 14.23 14.82 1.29
N ALA A 4 14.76 13.75 0.69
CA ALA A 4 14.06 12.47 0.61
C ALA A 4 13.95 11.89 2.02
N SER A 5 12.73 11.57 2.44
CA SER A 5 12.45 11.05 3.77
C SER A 5 11.47 9.88 3.69
N VAL A 6 11.56 9.02 4.69
CA VAL A 6 10.67 7.87 4.85
C VAL A 6 10.02 7.93 6.22
N GLU A 7 8.78 7.46 6.30
CA GLU A 7 8.06 7.30 7.55
C GLU A 7 8.45 5.95 8.17
N LEU A 8 8.94 6.00 9.40
CA LEU A 8 9.40 4.85 10.16
C LEU A 8 8.49 4.63 11.36
N ARG A 9 7.99 3.41 11.51
CA ARG A 9 7.28 2.95 12.71
C ARG A 9 8.27 2.32 13.68
N TRP A 10 8.24 2.75 14.93
CA TRP A 10 9.05 2.20 16.02
C TRP A 10 8.28 1.15 16.83
N GLU A 11 9.03 0.21 17.39
CA GLU A 11 8.52 -0.78 18.33
C GLU A 11 9.21 -0.58 19.69
N ASP A 12 8.41 -0.43 20.74
CA ASP A 12 8.91 -0.32 22.11
C ASP A 12 9.13 -1.70 22.76
N SER A 13 10.08 -2.46 22.22
CA SER A 13 10.40 -3.82 22.67
C SER A 13 10.86 -3.91 24.13
N ARG A 14 11.34 -2.81 24.71
CA ARG A 14 11.85 -2.75 26.10
C ARG A 14 10.88 -2.09 27.07
N GLY A 15 9.72 -1.63 26.61
CA GLY A 15 8.75 -0.92 27.45
C GLY A 15 9.29 0.42 27.96
N CYS A 16 10.10 1.12 27.18
CA CYS A 16 10.62 2.47 27.47
C CYS A 16 9.51 3.48 27.79
N PHE A 17 8.30 3.31 27.25
CA PHE A 17 7.16 4.19 27.51
C PHE A 17 6.24 3.69 28.62
N LYS A 18 6.50 2.49 29.18
CA LYS A 18 5.65 1.90 30.21
C LYS A 18 5.69 2.73 31.49
N GLY A 19 4.52 3.17 31.94
CA GLY A 19 4.36 3.97 33.16
C GLY A 19 4.80 5.43 33.02
N LEU A 20 5.16 5.88 31.81
CA LEU A 20 5.47 7.28 31.54
C LEU A 20 4.20 8.15 31.51
N LEU A 21 3.13 7.60 30.93
CA LEU A 21 1.82 8.24 30.84
C LEU A 21 0.87 7.63 31.87
N PRO A 22 0.02 8.44 32.54
CA PRO A 22 -1.07 7.95 33.37
C PRO A 22 -2.00 7.01 32.59
N GLN A 23 -2.42 5.91 33.22
CA GLN A 23 -3.25 4.90 32.57
C GLN A 23 -4.61 5.45 32.10
N ASP A 24 -5.19 6.38 32.85
CA ASP A 24 -6.48 6.99 32.50
C ASP A 24 -6.40 7.77 31.17
N GLN A 25 -5.27 8.43 30.91
CA GLN A 25 -5.04 9.16 29.65
C GLN A 25 -4.83 8.21 28.48
N ILE A 26 -4.15 7.09 28.71
CA ILE A 26 -4.00 6.03 27.71
C ILE A 26 -5.37 5.45 27.36
N ALA A 27 -6.18 5.12 28.38
CA ALA A 27 -7.51 4.55 28.18
C ALA A 27 -8.45 5.50 27.42
N GLU A 28 -8.42 6.81 27.73
CA GLU A 28 -9.18 7.82 27.00
C GLU A 28 -8.74 7.92 25.52
N PHE A 29 -7.43 7.94 25.27
CA PHE A 29 -6.88 7.96 23.92
C PHE A 29 -7.31 6.73 23.11
N GLU A 30 -7.25 5.54 23.71
CA GLU A 30 -7.61 4.27 23.06
C GLU A 30 -9.10 4.18 22.67
N LEU A 31 -9.99 4.97 23.28
CA LEU A 31 -11.39 5.05 22.86
C LEU A 31 -11.54 5.64 21.45
N GLU A 32 -10.70 6.63 21.12
CA GLU A 32 -10.69 7.30 19.81
C GLU A 32 -9.71 6.63 18.83
N HIS A 33 -8.71 5.91 19.35
CA HIS A 33 -7.60 5.32 18.61
C HIS A 33 -7.55 3.79 18.78
N PRO A 34 -8.29 3.03 17.96
CA PRO A 34 -8.46 1.59 18.14
C PRO A 34 -7.19 0.76 17.91
N LYS A 35 -6.12 1.32 17.32
CA LYS A 35 -4.83 0.61 17.20
C LYS A 35 -3.85 0.92 18.34
N GLY A 36 -4.30 1.65 19.37
CA GLY A 36 -3.53 1.89 20.58
C GLY A 36 -2.55 3.05 20.49
N VAL A 37 -1.79 3.24 21.56
CA VAL A 37 -0.74 4.27 21.69
C VAL A 37 0.36 4.07 20.63
N GLU A 38 0.51 2.86 20.09
CA GLU A 38 1.45 2.52 19.02
C GLU A 38 1.20 3.31 17.72
N GLU A 39 0.03 3.93 17.55
CA GLU A 39 -0.23 4.89 16.47
C GLU A 39 0.67 6.13 16.55
N LEU A 40 1.22 6.43 17.72
CA LEU A 40 2.08 7.59 17.96
C LEU A 40 3.56 7.30 17.67
N TYR A 41 3.94 6.02 17.50
CA TYR A 41 5.33 5.61 17.37
C TYR A 41 5.83 5.72 15.93
N TYR A 42 5.66 6.89 15.33
CA TYR A 42 6.10 7.19 13.97
C TYR A 42 7.02 8.40 13.93
N THR A 43 8.00 8.35 13.05
CA THR A 43 8.92 9.45 12.78
C THR A 43 9.17 9.58 11.28
N VAL A 44 9.53 10.77 10.82
CA VAL A 44 9.92 11.03 9.43
C VAL A 44 11.42 11.27 9.39
N GLU A 45 12.16 10.29 8.88
CA GLU A 45 13.62 10.30 8.90
C GLU A 45 14.20 10.53 7.49
N PRO A 46 15.34 11.23 7.35
CA PRO A 46 16.05 11.33 6.08
C PRO A 46 16.48 9.95 5.56
N LEU A 47 16.24 9.69 4.27
CA LEU A 47 16.53 8.40 3.65
C LEU A 47 18.00 8.02 3.77
N ASP A 48 18.92 8.96 3.55
CA ASP A 48 20.36 8.72 3.59
C ASP A 48 20.82 8.28 4.99
N MET A 49 20.26 8.88 6.05
CA MET A 49 20.54 8.48 7.43
C MET A 49 19.98 7.10 7.74
N LEU A 50 18.73 6.83 7.33
CA LEU A 50 18.12 5.52 7.58
C LEU A 50 18.82 4.40 6.81
N GLN A 51 19.29 4.68 5.59
CA GLN A 51 20.05 3.73 4.79
C GLN A 51 21.41 3.41 5.40
N ALA A 52 22.06 4.37 6.05
CA ALA A 52 23.30 4.15 6.78
C ALA A 52 23.09 3.33 8.06
N ALA A 53 22.00 3.57 8.80
CA ALA A 53 21.72 2.91 10.07
C ALA A 53 21.06 1.52 9.92
N TYR A 54 20.14 1.37 8.96
CA TYR A 54 19.32 0.17 8.74
C TYR A 54 19.26 -0.20 7.26
N PRO A 55 20.39 -0.59 6.65
CA PRO A 55 20.48 -0.82 5.21
C PRO A 55 19.50 -1.89 4.72
N ASP A 56 19.35 -3.00 5.45
CA ASP A 56 18.50 -4.12 5.06
C ASP A 56 17.00 -3.75 5.08
N LEU A 57 16.59 -2.93 6.06
CA LEU A 57 15.22 -2.45 6.18
C LEU A 57 14.85 -1.56 4.98
N VAL A 58 15.75 -0.64 4.62
CA VAL A 58 15.56 0.25 3.47
C VAL A 58 15.56 -0.55 2.17
N ALA A 59 16.47 -1.51 2.00
CA ALA A 59 16.52 -2.36 0.82
C ALA A 59 15.24 -3.19 0.65
N ALA A 60 14.73 -3.79 1.74
CA ALA A 60 13.47 -4.53 1.72
C ALA A 60 12.28 -3.64 1.36
N PHE A 61 12.21 -2.43 1.92
CA PHE A 61 11.17 -1.46 1.58
C PHE A 61 11.22 -1.03 0.11
N LEU A 62 12.39 -0.70 -0.43
CA LEU A 62 12.54 -0.32 -1.84
C LEU A 62 12.14 -1.47 -2.76
N LYS A 63 12.58 -2.70 -2.47
CA LYS A 63 12.19 -3.90 -3.21
C LYS A 63 10.68 -4.13 -3.20
N SER A 64 10.00 -3.85 -2.08
CA SER A 64 8.54 -4.00 -1.99
C SER A 64 7.78 -2.95 -2.82
N LYS A 65 8.44 -1.86 -3.24
CA LYS A 65 7.87 -0.81 -4.10
C LYS A 65 8.19 -1.03 -5.58
N GLU A 66 9.08 -1.95 -5.92
CA GLU A 66 9.37 -2.30 -7.30
C GLU A 66 8.11 -2.87 -7.97
N LYS A 67 7.73 -2.27 -9.09
CA LYS A 67 6.61 -2.80 -9.89
C LYS A 67 7.04 -4.16 -10.45
N PRO A 68 6.16 -5.18 -10.43
CA PRO A 68 6.49 -6.45 -11.06
C PRO A 68 6.83 -6.22 -12.53
N PRO A 69 7.83 -6.95 -13.08
CA PRO A 69 8.23 -6.79 -14.46
C PRO A 69 7.01 -7.00 -15.35
N LYS A 70 6.69 -5.99 -16.18
CA LYS A 70 5.64 -6.11 -17.18
C LYS A 70 5.98 -7.32 -18.02
N LYS A 71 5.16 -8.38 -17.95
CA LYS A 71 5.24 -9.50 -18.87
C LYS A 71 5.16 -8.90 -20.27
N THR A 72 6.28 -8.88 -20.99
CA THR A 72 6.28 -8.59 -22.41
C THR A 72 5.50 -9.73 -23.05
N ALA A 73 4.20 -9.53 -23.25
CA ALA A 73 3.44 -10.38 -24.15
C ALA A 73 4.10 -10.21 -25.51
N THR A 74 4.92 -11.19 -25.90
CA THR A 74 5.44 -11.30 -27.25
C THR A 74 4.23 -11.37 -28.15
N ARG A 75 3.82 -10.21 -28.69
CA ARG A 75 2.77 -10.12 -29.70
C ARG A 75 3.32 -10.87 -30.90
N LYS A 76 2.95 -12.15 -31.03
CA LYS A 76 3.09 -12.90 -32.28
C LYS A 76 2.43 -12.02 -33.33
N LYS A 77 3.21 -11.50 -34.28
CA LYS A 77 2.69 -10.74 -35.43
C LYS A 77 1.81 -11.69 -36.26
N THR A 78 0.53 -11.77 -35.93
CA THR A 78 -0.49 -12.25 -36.87
C THR A 78 -0.78 -11.09 -37.80
N ASN A 79 -0.29 -11.26 -39.02
CA ASN A 79 -0.59 -10.41 -40.15
C ASN A 79 -2.07 -10.60 -40.50
N SER A 80 -2.93 -9.68 -40.10
CA SER A 80 -4.28 -9.59 -40.65
C SER A 80 -4.77 -8.15 -40.53
N LYS A 81 -4.81 -7.50 -41.68
CA LYS A 81 -5.60 -6.31 -41.95
C LYS A 81 -7.05 -6.65 -41.59
N GLU A 82 -7.61 -6.01 -40.55
CA GLU A 82 -9.00 -5.55 -40.40
C GLU A 82 -9.40 -5.33 -38.92
N ALA A 83 -10.04 -4.18 -38.69
CA ALA A 83 -10.87 -3.73 -37.55
C ALA A 83 -10.23 -3.35 -36.17
N PRO A 84 -10.45 -2.11 -35.68
CA PRO A 84 -10.00 -1.60 -34.38
C PRO A 84 -11.08 -1.76 -33.29
N LEU A 85 -11.58 -2.98 -33.04
CA LEU A 85 -12.63 -3.19 -32.02
C LEU A 85 -12.33 -4.31 -31.00
N SER A 86 -11.19 -5.00 -31.12
CA SER A 86 -10.80 -6.06 -30.18
C SER A 86 -10.39 -5.58 -28.78
N ALA A 87 -10.33 -4.26 -28.54
CA ALA A 87 -10.07 -3.68 -27.23
C ALA A 87 -11.32 -3.63 -26.32
N LEU A 88 -12.50 -4.00 -26.83
CA LEU A 88 -13.76 -4.03 -26.08
C LEU A 88 -14.09 -5.43 -25.54
N GLY A 89 -13.08 -6.15 -25.02
CA GLY A 89 -13.24 -7.51 -24.48
C GLY A 89 -14.18 -7.63 -23.28
N ASN A 90 -14.59 -6.52 -22.67
CA ASN A 90 -15.41 -6.48 -21.46
C ASN A 90 -16.88 -6.03 -21.72
N LEU A 91 -17.31 -5.88 -22.98
CA LEU A 91 -18.70 -5.49 -23.28
C LEU A 91 -19.71 -6.61 -23.02
N SER A 92 -19.29 -7.87 -23.10
CA SER A 92 -20.13 -9.04 -22.82
C SER A 92 -20.58 -9.10 -21.36
N ASP A 93 -19.68 -8.74 -20.43
CA ASP A 93 -19.99 -8.74 -19.00
C ASP A 93 -20.97 -7.62 -18.63
N LEU A 94 -20.85 -6.46 -19.29
CA LEU A 94 -21.79 -5.35 -19.11
C LEU A 94 -23.18 -5.71 -19.64
N ALA A 95 -23.27 -6.37 -20.79
CA ALA A 95 -24.54 -6.81 -21.36
C ALA A 95 -25.23 -7.91 -20.53
N ALA A 96 -24.46 -8.81 -19.91
CA ALA A 96 -24.98 -9.83 -19.00
C ALA A 96 -25.54 -9.20 -17.71
N ALA A 97 -24.83 -8.21 -17.14
CA ALA A 97 -25.27 -7.50 -15.95
C ALA A 97 -26.59 -6.73 -16.15
N THR A 98 -26.82 -6.13 -17.33
CA THR A 98 -28.07 -5.41 -17.61
C THR A 98 -29.27 -6.35 -17.80
N ALA A 99 -29.05 -7.58 -18.28
CA ALA A 99 -30.11 -8.56 -18.48
C ALA A 99 -30.63 -9.17 -17.16
N GLU A 100 -29.74 -9.36 -16.16
CA GLU A 100 -30.13 -9.83 -14.82
C GLU A 100 -30.98 -8.80 -14.06
N ILE A 101 -30.75 -7.50 -14.25
CA ILE A 101 -31.52 -6.43 -13.58
C ILE A 101 -32.94 -6.33 -14.14
N LEU A 102 -33.14 -6.67 -15.43
CA LEU A 102 -34.43 -6.57 -16.10
C LEU A 102 -35.36 -7.78 -15.83
N THR A 103 -34.83 -8.89 -15.32
CA THR A 103 -35.57 -10.16 -15.17
C THR A 103 -35.96 -10.51 -13.73
N LYS A 104 -35.63 -9.64 -12.76
CA LYS A 104 -36.01 -9.84 -11.36
C LYS A 104 -37.22 -8.95 -11.02
N PRO A 105 -38.40 -9.51 -10.71
CA PRO A 105 -39.54 -8.74 -10.22
C PRO A 105 -39.31 -8.19 -8.81
#